data_AF-A0A965KEY5-F1
#
_entry.id   AF-A0A965KEY5-F1
#
_cell.length_a   1.000
_cell.length_b   1.000
_cell.length_c   1.000
_cell.angle_alpha   90.00
_cell.angle_beta   90.00
_cell.angle_gamma   90.00
#
_symmetry.space_group_name_H-M   'P 1'
#
loop_
_entity.id
_entity.type
_entity.pdbx_description
1 polymer ?
#
loop_
_entity_poly.entity_id
_entity_poly.type
_entity_poly.pdbx_seq_one_letter_code
_entity_poly.pdbx_strand_id
1 'polypeptide(L)'
;AREIWYLCRQYDARQALEMGLVNTVVPYDQLDAEGVKWAQEILTKSPLAIRCLKSAFNAELDGQAGIQELSGNATLLYYLSEEGDEGRAAWNEKRAPDFRKFPWLP
;
A
#
# COMPACT_ATOMS: atom_id res chain seq x y z
N ALA A 1 21.32 -2.45 -11.72
CA ALA A 1 21.80 -1.76 -10.50
C ALA A 1 23.32 -1.61 -10.43
N ARG A 2 24.13 -2.68 -10.41
CA ARG A 2 25.59 -2.59 -10.20
C ARG A 2 26.34 -1.71 -11.22
N GLU A 3 25.98 -1.79 -12.50
CA GLU A 3 26.60 -0.96 -13.55
C GLU A 3 26.47 0.55 -13.27
N ILE A 4 25.25 0.99 -12.89
CA ILE A 4 24.96 2.38 -12.54
C ILE A 4 25.88 2.86 -11.41
N TRP A 5 26.03 2.04 -10.36
CA TRP A 5 26.83 2.38 -9.19
C TRP A 5 28.34 2.36 -9.41
N TYR A 6 28.86 1.43 -10.21
CA TYR A 6 30.30 1.31 -10.41
C TYR A 6 30.85 2.28 -11.45
N LEU A 7 30.07 2.58 -12.48
CA LEU A 7 30.54 3.38 -13.61
C LEU A 7 30.05 4.82 -13.59
N CYS A 8 29.07 5.15 -12.73
CA CYS A 8 28.55 6.51 -12.54
C CYS A 8 28.18 7.22 -13.85
N ARG A 9 27.70 6.46 -14.85
CA ARG A 9 27.29 7.00 -16.15
C ARG A 9 25.94 7.70 -16.04
N GLN A 10 25.73 8.66 -16.94
CA GLN A 10 24.41 9.28 -17.13
C GLN A 10 23.59 8.44 -18.12
N TYR A 11 22.29 8.37 -17.87
CA TYR A 11 21.34 7.65 -18.72
C TYR A 11 20.21 8.61 -19.09
N ASP A 12 19.77 8.57 -20.35
CA ASP A 12 18.63 9.36 -20.79
C ASP A 12 17.28 8.72 -20.39
N ALA A 13 16.19 9.45 -20.64
CA ALA A 13 14.84 9.00 -20.25
C ALA A 13 14.44 7.68 -20.92
N ARG A 14 14.89 7.43 -22.16
CA ARG A 14 14.54 6.22 -22.90
C ARG A 14 15.30 5.01 -22.35
N GLN A 15 16.59 5.16 -22.07
CA GLN A 15 17.39 4.13 -21.41
C GLN A 15 16.81 3.79 -20.03
N ALA A 16 16.37 4.79 -19.26
CA ALA A 16 15.75 4.60 -17.96
C ALA A 16 14.40 3.84 -18.04
N LEU A 17 13.61 4.09 -19.09
CA LEU A 17 12.38 3.35 -19.38
C LEU A 17 12.68 1.88 -19.75
N GLU A 18 13.63 1.66 -20.66
CA GLU A 18 14.00 0.31 -21.15
C GLU A 18 14.55 -0.59 -20.04
N MET A 19 15.23 -0.03 -19.03
CA MET A 19 15.72 -0.77 -17.86
C MET A 19 14.70 -0.92 -16.71
N GLY A 20 13.50 -0.37 -16.85
CA GLY A 20 12.42 -0.47 -15.85
C GLY A 20 12.55 0.48 -14.64
N LEU A 21 13.41 1.51 -14.73
CA LEU A 21 13.56 2.51 -13.68
C LEU A 21 12.46 3.59 -13.74
N VAL A 22 11.96 3.87 -14.93
CA VAL A 22 10.90 4.85 -15.21
C VAL A 22 9.70 4.12 -15.83
N ASN A 23 8.47 4.47 -15.44
CA ASN A 23 7.27 3.79 -15.95
C ASN A 23 6.80 4.31 -17.32
N THR A 24 6.99 5.60 -17.63
CA THR A 24 6.60 6.21 -18.91
C THR A 24 7.45 7.44 -19.23
N VAL A 25 7.58 7.81 -20.51
CA VAL A 25 8.32 8.99 -20.98
C VAL A 25 7.42 9.83 -21.88
N VAL A 26 7.29 11.12 -21.56
CA VAL A 26 6.48 12.09 -22.31
C VAL A 26 7.31 13.35 -22.61
N PRO A 27 6.91 14.16 -23.62
CA PRO A 27 7.49 15.49 -23.83
C PRO A 27 7.43 16.35 -22.56
N TYR A 28 8.42 17.24 -22.37
CA TYR A 28 8.57 18.05 -21.15
C TYR A 28 7.33 18.91 -20.85
N ASP A 29 6.71 19.49 -21.88
CA ASP A 29 5.49 20.30 -21.79
C ASP A 29 4.24 19.49 -21.41
N GLN A 30 4.30 18.16 -21.41
CA GLN A 30 3.21 17.25 -21.04
C GLN A 30 3.44 16.54 -19.71
N LEU A 31 4.59 16.75 -19.05
CA LEU A 31 4.97 16.04 -17.83
C LEU A 31 3.91 16.17 -16.73
N ASP A 32 3.46 17.40 -16.45
CA ASP A 32 2.45 17.66 -15.42
C ASP A 32 1.10 17.08 -15.80
N ALA A 33 0.71 17.16 -17.08
CA ALA A 33 -0.57 16.64 -17.57
C ALA A 33 -0.64 15.11 -17.42
N GLU A 34 0.43 14.39 -17.78
CA GLU A 34 0.47 12.94 -17.63
C GLU A 34 0.49 12.54 -16.14
N GLY A 35 1.21 13.28 -15.29
CA GLY A 35 1.19 13.06 -13.84
C GLY A 35 -0.19 13.25 -13.22
N VAL A 36 -0.91 14.31 -13.59
CA VAL A 36 -2.28 14.57 -13.13
C VAL A 36 -3.22 13.46 -13.61
N LYS A 37 -3.09 13.01 -14.85
CA LYS A 37 -3.89 11.90 -15.39
C LYS A 37 -3.70 10.62 -14.56
N TRP A 38 -2.45 10.23 -14.26
CA TRP A 38 -2.17 9.07 -13.41
C TRP A 38 -2.75 9.21 -12.00
N ALA A 39 -2.60 10.39 -11.40
CA ALA A 39 -3.17 10.68 -10.09
C ALA A 39 -4.70 10.55 -10.11
N GLN A 40 -5.37 11.12 -11.13
CA GLN A 40 -6.82 10.99 -11.30
C GLN A 40 -7.24 9.52 -11.46
N GLU A 41 -6.49 8.72 -12.22
CA GLU A 41 -6.76 7.29 -12.36
C GLU A 41 -6.65 6.55 -11.02
N ILE A 42 -5.66 6.86 -10.18
CA ILE A 42 -5.53 6.27 -8.84
C ILE A 42 -6.66 6.73 -7.91
N LEU A 43 -7.08 8.00 -7.99
CA LEU A 43 -8.15 8.55 -7.17
C LEU A 43 -9.52 7.88 -7.39
N THR A 44 -9.72 7.19 -8.51
CA THR A 44 -10.92 6.36 -8.75
C THR A 44 -10.89 5.00 -8.06
N LYS A 45 -9.77 4.61 -7.43
CA LYS A 45 -9.59 3.29 -6.79
C LYS A 45 -9.91 3.34 -5.30
N SER A 46 -10.20 2.18 -4.71
CA SER A 46 -10.45 2.08 -3.27
C SER A 46 -9.23 2.55 -2.46
N PRO A 47 -9.36 3.59 -1.61
CA PRO A 47 -8.25 4.06 -0.79
C PRO A 47 -7.69 2.99 0.16
N LEU A 48 -8.55 2.10 0.66
CA LEU A 48 -8.14 0.95 1.49
C LEU A 48 -7.33 -0.06 0.68
N ALA A 49 -7.72 -0.33 -0.56
CA ALA A 49 -6.95 -1.25 -1.41
C ALA A 49 -5.56 -0.68 -1.73
N ILE A 50 -5.49 0.61 -2.10
CA ILE A 50 -4.22 1.28 -2.45
C ILE A 50 -3.24 1.25 -1.28
N ARG A 51 -3.69 1.58 -0.05
CA ARG A 51 -2.80 1.56 1.12
C ARG A 51 -2.34 0.14 1.48
N CYS A 52 -3.20 -0.87 1.36
CA CYS A 52 -2.83 -2.26 1.64
C CYS A 52 -1.80 -2.79 0.63
N LEU A 53 -2.01 -2.51 -0.66
CA LEU A 53 -1.07 -2.90 -1.72
C LEU A 53 0.29 -2.22 -1.50
N LYS A 54 0.32 -0.93 -1.18
CA LYS A 54 1.56 -0.22 -0.87
C LYS A 54 2.32 -0.88 0.29
N SER A 55 1.64 -1.18 1.41
CA SER A 55 2.29 -1.85 2.54
C SER A 55 2.74 -3.28 2.21
N ALA A 56 2.05 -3.97 1.30
CA ALA A 56 2.44 -5.31 0.88
C ALA A 56 3.73 -5.30 0.05
N PHE A 57 3.90 -4.33 -0.85
CA PHE A 57 5.17 -4.13 -1.56
C PHE A 57 6.32 -3.78 -0.60
N ASN A 58 6.07 -2.92 0.40
CA ASN A 58 7.07 -2.59 1.42
C ASN A 58 7.44 -3.82 2.28
N ALA A 59 6.48 -4.68 2.61
CA ALA A 59 6.71 -5.89 3.42
C ALA A 59 7.70 -6.89 2.79
N GLU A 60 7.82 -6.90 1.45
CA GLU A 60 8.81 -7.73 0.75
C GLU A 60 10.25 -7.24 0.99
N LEU A 61 10.46 -5.93 1.13
CA LEU A 61 11.78 -5.32 1.11
C LEU A 61 12.26 -4.85 2.48
N ASP A 62 11.34 -4.43 3.36
CA ASP A 62 11.66 -3.75 4.62
C ASP A 62 11.55 -4.66 5.86
N GLY A 63 11.37 -5.97 5.65
CA GLY A 63 11.31 -6.97 6.71
C GLY A 63 10.27 -6.63 7.79
N GLN A 64 10.70 -6.55 9.04
CA GLN A 64 9.79 -6.27 10.17
C GLN A 64 9.09 -4.92 10.07
N ALA A 65 9.73 -3.88 9.50
CA ALA A 65 9.11 -2.57 9.34
C ALA A 65 7.97 -2.62 8.31
N GLY A 66 8.18 -3.30 7.17
CA GLY A 66 7.12 -3.47 6.18
C GLY A 66 5.98 -4.38 6.69
N ILE A 67 6.30 -5.44 7.44
CA ILE A 67 5.28 -6.27 8.12
C ILE A 67 4.47 -5.45 9.13
N GLN A 68 5.09 -4.51 9.84
CA GLN A 68 4.40 -3.61 10.78
C GLN A 68 3.36 -2.76 10.04
N GLU A 69 3.69 -2.16 8.89
CA GLU A 69 2.74 -1.38 8.10
C GLU A 69 1.55 -2.23 7.63
N LEU A 70 1.84 -3.43 7.09
CA LEU A 70 0.82 -4.35 6.60
C LEU A 70 -0.10 -4.85 7.72
N SER A 71 0.48 -5.24 8.85
CA SER A 71 -0.26 -5.69 10.04
C SER A 71 -1.08 -4.54 10.66
N GLY A 72 -0.58 -3.31 10.58
CA GLY A 72 -1.31 -2.10 10.96
C GLY A 72 -2.56 -1.89 10.10
N ASN A 73 -2.47 -2.11 8.79
CA ASN A 73 -3.62 -2.07 7.89
C ASN A 73 -4.64 -3.19 8.20
N ALA A 74 -4.17 -4.41 8.49
CA ALA A 74 -5.04 -5.51 8.90
C ALA A 74 -5.78 -5.20 10.22
N THR A 75 -5.09 -4.65 11.21
CA THR A 75 -5.69 -4.19 12.48
C THR A 75 -6.73 -3.10 12.25
N LEU A 76 -6.44 -2.13 11.37
CA LEU A 76 -7.38 -1.08 11.00
C LEU A 76 -8.65 -1.65 10.37
N LEU A 77 -8.54 -2.62 9.45
CA LEU A 77 -9.70 -3.28 8.85
C LEU A 77 -10.50 -4.09 9.87
N TYR A 78 -9.81 -4.79 10.79
CA TYR A 78 -10.44 -5.53 11.87
C TYR A 78 -11.26 -4.61 12.80
N TYR A 79 -10.76 -3.42 13.11
CA TYR A 79 -11.48 -2.41 13.91
C TYR A 79 -12.73 -1.84 13.23
N LEU A 80 -12.91 -2.06 11.93
CA LEU A 80 -14.14 -1.69 11.21
C LEU A 80 -15.17 -2.83 11.16
N SER A 81 -14.83 -4.02 11.67
CA SER A 81 -15.72 -5.19 11.70
C SER A 81 -16.62 -5.19 12.94
N GLU A 82 -17.77 -5.87 12.84
CA GLU A 82 -18.67 -6.10 13.98
C GLU A 82 -18.00 -6.92 15.09
N GLU A 83 -17.09 -7.83 14.73
CA GLU A 83 -16.33 -8.62 15.69
C GLU A 83 -15.35 -7.75 16.50
N GLY A 84 -14.64 -6.85 15.83
CA GLY A 84 -13.81 -5.85 16.49
C GLY A 84 -14.63 -4.93 17.40
N ASP A 85 -15.82 -4.51 16.95
CA ASP A 85 -16.70 -3.66 17.73
C ASP A 85 -17.27 -4.34 18.99
N GLU A 86 -17.61 -5.64 18.92
CA GLU A 86 -18.05 -6.42 20.09
C GLU A 86 -17.03 -6.36 21.23
N GLY A 87 -15.74 -6.50 20.93
CA GLY A 87 -14.68 -6.41 21.93
C GLY A 87 -14.64 -5.02 22.59
N ARG A 88 -14.75 -3.95 21.78
CA ARG A 88 -14.78 -2.57 22.26
C ARG A 88 -16.02 -2.28 23.11
N ALA A 89 -17.19 -2.70 22.65
CA ALA A 89 -18.46 -2.49 23.33
C ALA A 89 -18.49 -3.22 24.69
N ALA A 90 -18.09 -4.49 24.72
CA ALA A 90 -18.04 -5.29 25.94
C ALA A 90 -17.13 -4.66 27.01
N TRP A 91 -15.97 -4.12 26.60
CA TRP A 91 -15.08 -3.38 27.50
C TRP A 91 -15.75 -2.14 28.10
N ASN A 92 -16.39 -1.31 27.27
CA ASN A 92 -17.07 -0.10 27.73
C ASN A 92 -18.25 -0.40 28.66
N GLU A 93 -18.98 -1.47 28.37
CA GLU A 93 -20.13 -1.95 29.15
C GLU A 93 -19.72 -2.78 30.37
N LYS A 94 -18.42 -3.05 30.55
CA LYS A 94 -17.85 -3.87 31.65
C LYS A 94 -18.49 -5.27 31.73
N ARG A 95 -18.81 -5.86 30.57
CA ARG A 95 -19.30 -7.23 30.45
C ARG A 95 -18.27 -8.10 29.74
N ALA A 96 -18.44 -9.42 29.84
CA ALA A 96 -17.67 -10.33 29.00
C ALA A 96 -18.07 -10.16 27.52
N PRO A 97 -17.12 -10.16 26.58
CA PRO A 97 -17.43 -10.18 25.15
C PRO A 97 -18.01 -11.53 24.73
N ASP A 98 -18.95 -11.52 23.80
CA ASP A 98 -19.52 -12.73 23.21
C ASP A 98 -19.11 -12.89 21.75
N PHE A 99 -17.99 -13.58 21.53
CA PHE A 99 -17.49 -13.89 20.18
C PHE A 99 -18.05 -15.19 19.61
N ARG A 100 -18.81 -15.98 20.40
CA ARG A 100 -19.37 -17.26 19.91
C ARG A 100 -20.38 -17.09 18.78
N LYS A 101 -20.91 -15.88 18.61
CA LYS A 101 -21.81 -15.51 17.51
C LYS A 101 -21.11 -15.37 16.15
N PHE A 102 -19.78 -15.26 16.11
CA PHE A 102 -19.02 -15.14 14.87
C PHE A 102 -18.47 -16.50 14.42
N PRO A 103 -18.45 -16.79 13.10
CA PRO A 103 -17.97 -18.06 12.58
C PRO A 103 -16.44 -18.13 12.58
N TRP A 104 -15.90 -19.33 12.85
CA TRP A 104 -14.51 -19.64 12.52
C TRP A 104 -14.46 -19.99 11.04
N LEU A 105 -13.96 -19.04 10.23
CA LEU A 105 -13.78 -19.27 8.80
C LEU A 105 -12.79 -20.43 8.56
N PRO A 106 -12.91 -21.17 7.43
CA PRO A 106 -12.06 -22.31 7.09
C PRO A 106 -10.56 -22.02 7.06
#